data_AF-A0A1Z8Q9I3-F1
#
_entry.id   AF-A0A1Z8Q9I3-F1
#
_cell.length_a   1.000
_cell.length_b   1.000
_cell.length_c   1.000
_cell.angle_alpha   90.00
_cell.angle_beta   90.00
_cell.angle_gamma   90.00
#
_symmetry.space_group_name_H-M   'P 1'
#
loop_
_entity.id
_entity.type
_entity.pdbx_description
1 polymer ?
#
loop_
_entity_poly.entity_id
_entity_poly.type
_entity_poly.pdbx_seq_one_letter_code
_entity_poly.pdbx_strand_id
1 'polypeptide(L)'
;MIDTYSNIKYDSFHVIKDHVYNDEYKTFNKLLMFKYFKDDCQNIYFDLDTIIKGDCNRFLTKELHALKPSWNTLPMNSSILSWQGDYSHIHDKIHEDLDWYYTRFWKGIDEYLWKYFKPKLFEDGFVSFQTEQEEKDYPVYLFNQRHEHMKEKGWWSKYVNI
;
A
#
# COMPACT_ATOMS: atom_id res chain seq x y z
N MET A 1 9.31 -11.89 -4.59
CA MET A 1 7.93 -12.02 -4.08
C MET A 1 6.90 -11.76 -5.16
N ILE A 2 6.82 -10.53 -5.70
CA ILE A 2 5.87 -10.19 -6.77
C ILE A 2 6.04 -11.14 -7.97
N ASP A 3 7.25 -11.27 -8.50
CA ASP A 3 7.52 -12.11 -9.69
C ASP A 3 7.30 -13.61 -9.45
N THR A 4 7.47 -14.03 -8.20
CA THR A 4 7.53 -15.45 -7.84
C THR A 4 6.17 -16.00 -7.44
N TYR A 5 5.36 -15.19 -6.74
CA TYR A 5 4.17 -15.69 -6.05
C TYR A 5 2.88 -14.94 -6.43
N SER A 6 2.97 -13.67 -6.86
CA SER A 6 1.76 -12.83 -7.01
C SER A 6 0.85 -13.22 -8.17
N ASN A 7 1.36 -13.97 -9.15
CA ASN A 7 0.67 -14.27 -10.41
C ASN A 7 0.23 -13.03 -11.22
N ILE A 8 0.69 -11.83 -10.85
CA ILE A 8 0.43 -10.59 -11.60
C ILE A 8 1.34 -10.54 -12.81
N LYS A 9 0.74 -10.35 -13.99
CA LYS A 9 1.47 -9.98 -15.21
C LYS A 9 1.53 -8.46 -15.27
N TYR A 10 2.72 -7.92 -15.44
CA TYR A 10 2.94 -6.48 -15.48
C TYR A 10 3.98 -6.13 -16.55
N ASP A 11 3.86 -4.95 -17.15
CA ASP A 11 4.79 -4.46 -18.17
C ASP A 11 6.02 -3.77 -17.55
N SER A 12 5.85 -3.19 -16.35
CA SER A 12 6.94 -2.54 -15.63
C SER A 12 6.79 -2.66 -14.12
N PHE A 13 7.93 -2.67 -13.43
CA PHE A 13 8.02 -2.69 -11.96
C PHE A 13 8.85 -1.49 -11.50
N HIS A 14 8.33 -0.75 -10.52
CA HIS A 14 8.95 0.50 -10.06
C HIS A 14 9.09 0.53 -8.55
N VAL A 15 10.22 1.06 -8.08
CA VAL A 15 10.44 1.39 -6.67
C VAL A 15 10.65 2.90 -6.58
N ILE A 16 9.72 3.60 -5.95
CA ILE A 16 9.83 5.05 -5.72
C ILE A 16 10.87 5.27 -4.62
N LYS A 17 11.98 5.92 -4.97
CA LYS A 17 13.10 6.25 -4.06
C LYS A 17 13.19 7.73 -3.72
N ASP A 18 12.31 8.54 -4.31
CA ASP A 18 12.27 9.97 -4.07
C ASP A 18 11.82 10.28 -2.65
N HIS A 19 12.48 11.27 -2.05
CA HIS A 19 12.15 11.80 -0.74
C HIS A 19 11.89 13.29 -0.86
N VAL A 20 10.74 13.64 -1.41
CA VAL A 20 10.33 15.04 -1.66
C VAL A 20 9.61 15.62 -0.46
N TYR A 21 8.89 14.79 0.29
CA TYR A 21 8.18 15.17 1.49
C TYR A 21 8.98 14.78 2.73
N ASN A 22 9.06 15.71 3.67
CA ASN A 22 9.73 15.54 4.95
C ASN A 22 8.68 15.51 6.08
N ASP A 23 7.60 14.77 5.88
CA ASP A 23 6.64 14.47 6.95
C ASP A 23 7.26 13.54 7.98
N GLU A 24 6.83 13.66 9.23
CA GLU A 24 7.42 12.94 10.39
C GLU A 24 7.52 11.43 10.17
N TYR A 25 6.52 10.83 9.53
CA TYR A 25 6.43 9.39 9.27
C TYR A 25 6.81 9.00 7.83
N LYS A 26 7.25 9.97 7.00
CA LYS A 26 7.67 9.79 5.60
C LYS A 26 6.64 9.12 4.68
N THR A 27 5.39 9.10 5.10
CA THR A 27 4.28 8.42 4.41
C THR A 27 3.78 9.21 3.21
N PHE A 28 3.96 10.53 3.20
CA PHE A 28 3.50 11.37 2.10
C PHE A 28 4.26 11.09 0.80
N ASN A 29 5.48 10.55 0.88
CA ASN A 29 6.23 10.11 -0.30
C ASN A 29 5.49 9.00 -1.08
N LYS A 30 4.57 8.25 -0.46
CA LYS A 30 3.69 7.32 -1.17
C LYS A 30 2.84 8.02 -2.23
N LEU A 31 2.41 9.27 -1.99
CA LEU A 31 1.57 10.03 -2.92
C LEU A 31 2.26 10.29 -4.26
N LEU A 32 3.59 10.18 -4.34
CA LEU A 32 4.33 10.31 -5.59
C LEU A 32 3.92 9.24 -6.62
N MET A 33 3.36 8.09 -6.20
CA MET A 33 2.84 7.10 -7.15
C MET A 33 1.72 7.70 -8.03
N PHE A 34 0.84 8.52 -7.46
CA PHE A 34 -0.22 9.19 -8.22
C PHE A 34 0.32 10.32 -9.11
N LYS A 35 1.46 10.90 -8.76
CA LYS A 35 2.15 11.89 -9.60
C LYS A 35 2.83 11.24 -10.80
N TYR A 36 3.42 10.06 -10.62
CA TYR A 36 4.26 9.44 -11.65
C TYR A 36 3.49 8.53 -12.60
N PHE A 37 2.49 7.80 -12.10
CA PHE A 37 1.76 6.80 -12.88
C PHE A 37 0.37 7.33 -13.26
N LYS A 38 0.34 8.12 -14.34
CA LYS A 38 -0.85 8.80 -14.88
C LYS A 38 -1.40 8.20 -16.16
N ASP A 39 -0.62 7.37 -16.82
CA ASP A 39 -1.01 6.75 -18.09
C ASP A 39 -2.26 5.89 -17.90
N ASP A 40 -3.02 5.65 -18.99
CA ASP A 40 -4.20 4.78 -18.97
C ASP A 40 -3.81 3.30 -18.87
N CYS A 41 -3.18 2.94 -17.76
CA CYS A 41 -2.73 1.60 -17.41
C CYS A 41 -3.28 1.18 -16.05
N GLN A 42 -3.32 -0.13 -15.83
CA GLN A 42 -3.67 -0.71 -14.53
C GLN A 42 -2.47 -0.60 -13.59
N ASN A 43 -2.67 0.11 -12.47
CA ASN A 43 -1.67 0.28 -11.42
C ASN A 43 -2.03 -0.56 -10.18
N ILE A 44 -1.00 -1.04 -9.50
CA ILE A 44 -1.09 -1.63 -8.17
C ILE A 44 0.17 -1.28 -7.38
N TYR A 45 -0.03 -0.89 -6.12
CA TYR A 45 1.01 -0.56 -5.17
C TYR A 45 0.97 -1.55 -4.01
N PHE A 46 2.16 -1.91 -3.52
CA PHE A 46 2.34 -2.66 -2.28
C PHE A 46 3.33 -1.90 -1.39
N ASP A 47 3.03 -1.80 -0.10
CA ASP A 47 4.00 -1.36 0.89
C ASP A 47 5.22 -2.30 0.91
N LEU A 48 6.39 -1.75 1.20
CA LEU A 48 7.65 -2.50 1.23
C LEU A 48 7.70 -3.58 2.32
N ASP A 49 6.88 -3.43 3.36
CA ASP A 49 6.75 -4.37 4.47
C ASP A 49 5.56 -5.34 4.28
N THR A 50 5.45 -5.86 3.07
CA THR A 50 4.43 -6.83 2.65
C THR A 50 5.07 -8.16 2.26
N ILE A 51 4.51 -9.28 2.71
CA ILE A 51 4.84 -10.62 2.22
C ILE A 51 3.77 -11.07 1.24
N ILE A 52 4.17 -11.42 0.01
CA ILE A 52 3.28 -12.01 -1.00
C ILE A 52 3.64 -13.48 -1.15
N LYS A 53 2.68 -14.36 -0.92
CA LYS A 53 2.82 -15.82 -0.99
C LYS A 53 1.93 -16.50 -2.02
N GLY A 54 0.99 -15.77 -2.63
CA GLY A 54 0.05 -16.33 -3.59
C GLY A 54 -0.59 -15.28 -4.48
N ASP A 55 -1.63 -15.70 -5.22
CA ASP A 55 -2.26 -14.90 -6.27
C ASP A 55 -2.83 -13.57 -5.76
N CYS A 56 -2.45 -12.48 -6.43
CA CYS A 56 -2.84 -11.11 -6.15
C CYS A 56 -3.69 -10.48 -7.26
N ASN A 57 -4.07 -11.20 -8.33
CA ASN A 57 -4.89 -10.65 -9.42
C ASN A 57 -6.23 -10.09 -8.94
N ARG A 58 -6.76 -10.61 -7.82
CA ARG A 58 -7.98 -10.11 -7.18
C ARG A 58 -7.91 -8.65 -6.74
N PHE A 59 -6.70 -8.11 -6.55
CA PHE A 59 -6.47 -6.73 -6.15
C PHE A 59 -6.41 -5.76 -7.32
N LEU A 60 -6.52 -6.22 -8.58
CA LEU A 60 -6.49 -5.34 -9.75
C LEU A 60 -7.88 -4.74 -10.00
N THR A 61 -8.00 -3.43 -9.80
CA THR A 61 -9.26 -2.70 -9.94
C THR A 61 -9.11 -1.41 -10.72
N LYS A 62 -10.15 -1.04 -11.48
CA LYS A 62 -10.17 0.20 -12.26
C LYS A 62 -10.33 1.44 -11.39
N GLU A 63 -11.29 1.43 -10.47
CA GLU A 63 -11.45 2.51 -9.51
C GLU A 63 -10.41 2.40 -8.40
N LEU A 64 -10.07 3.51 -7.76
CA LEU A 64 -9.20 3.51 -6.59
C LEU A 64 -9.76 2.61 -5.47
N HIS A 65 -9.04 1.54 -5.18
CA HIS A 65 -9.28 0.65 -4.06
C HIS A 65 -8.12 0.63 -3.09
N ALA A 66 -8.45 0.37 -1.83
CA ALA A 66 -7.55 0.20 -0.71
C ALA A 66 -8.03 -0.96 0.19
N LEU A 67 -7.36 -1.22 1.31
CA LEU A 67 -7.73 -2.31 2.20
C LEU A 67 -8.69 -1.85 3.30
N LYS A 68 -9.64 -2.71 3.69
CA LYS A 68 -10.43 -2.57 4.92
C LYS A 68 -9.72 -3.30 6.06
N PRO A 69 -9.01 -2.61 6.97
CA PRO A 69 -8.31 -3.28 8.05
C PRO A 69 -9.31 -3.81 9.09
N SER A 70 -9.19 -5.10 9.46
CA SER A 70 -9.95 -5.67 10.59
C SER A 70 -9.28 -5.44 11.94
N TRP A 71 -8.02 -4.97 11.94
CA TRP A 71 -7.15 -4.82 13.12
C TRP A 71 -6.91 -3.36 13.54
N ASN A 72 -7.50 -2.39 12.84
CA ASN A 72 -7.31 -0.97 13.10
C ASN A 72 -8.67 -0.26 13.21
N THR A 73 -8.72 0.85 13.94
CA THR A 73 -9.89 1.72 14.03
C THR A 73 -10.04 2.65 12.83
N LEU A 74 -8.97 2.81 12.04
CA LEU A 74 -9.05 3.53 10.77
C LEU A 74 -9.91 2.73 9.77
N PRO A 75 -10.73 3.42 8.96
CA PRO A 75 -11.63 2.78 8.01
C PRO A 75 -10.90 2.13 6.82
N MET A 76 -9.61 2.41 6.65
CA MET A 76 -8.84 2.01 5.48
C MET A 76 -7.34 1.86 5.82
N ASN A 77 -6.62 1.05 5.06
CA ASN A 77 -5.17 0.93 5.06
C ASN A 77 -4.61 0.96 3.62
N SER A 78 -3.53 1.73 3.40
CA SER A 78 -2.90 1.95 2.08
C SER A 78 -1.77 0.97 1.73
N SER A 79 -1.62 -0.14 2.46
CA SER A 79 -0.54 -1.09 2.16
C SER A 79 -0.73 -1.86 0.87
N ILE A 80 -1.96 -1.89 0.33
CA ILE A 80 -2.23 -2.21 -1.07
C ILE A 80 -3.16 -1.13 -1.63
N LEU A 81 -2.82 -0.58 -2.78
CA LEU A 81 -3.69 0.33 -3.53
C LEU A 81 -3.75 -0.12 -4.98
N SER A 82 -4.91 -0.03 -5.61
CA SER A 82 -5.06 -0.31 -7.04
C SER A 82 -5.98 0.69 -7.71
N TRP A 83 -5.62 1.12 -8.91
CA TRP A 83 -6.36 2.09 -9.71
C TRP A 83 -5.99 1.96 -11.19
N GLN A 84 -6.82 2.45 -12.09
CA GLN A 84 -6.51 2.61 -13.51
C GLN A 84 -6.56 4.09 -13.90
N GLY A 85 -5.61 4.52 -14.73
CA GLY A 85 -5.58 5.88 -15.29
C GLY A 85 -5.07 6.95 -14.31
N ASP A 86 -5.42 8.21 -14.61
CA ASP A 86 -4.85 9.37 -13.94
C ASP A 86 -5.56 9.71 -12.61
N TYR A 87 -4.84 9.50 -11.51
CA TYR A 87 -5.25 9.88 -10.16
C TYR A 87 -4.37 11.00 -9.56
N SER A 88 -3.67 11.80 -10.37
CA SER A 88 -2.74 12.83 -9.87
C SER A 88 -3.40 13.91 -9.03
N HIS A 89 -4.71 14.13 -9.20
CA HIS A 89 -5.51 15.02 -8.36
C HIS A 89 -5.42 14.68 -6.87
N ILE A 90 -5.10 13.43 -6.50
CA ILE A 90 -4.79 13.04 -5.12
C ILE A 90 -3.50 13.71 -4.67
N HIS A 91 -2.42 13.54 -5.40
CA HIS A 91 -1.16 14.19 -5.09
C HIS A 91 -1.27 15.72 -5.12
N ASP A 92 -2.00 16.29 -6.07
CA ASP A 92 -2.06 17.73 -6.27
C ASP A 92 -2.83 18.43 -5.13
N LYS A 93 -3.83 17.75 -4.54
CA LYS A 93 -4.63 18.28 -3.43
C LYS A 93 -3.82 18.65 -2.19
N ILE A 94 -2.76 17.91 -1.84
CA ILE A 94 -1.95 18.28 -0.66
C ILE A 94 -1.19 19.60 -0.85
N HIS A 95 -1.00 20.05 -2.09
CA HIS A 95 -0.32 21.32 -2.40
C HIS A 95 -1.24 22.53 -2.28
N GLU A 96 -2.54 22.34 -2.02
CA GLU A 96 -3.44 23.43 -1.65
C GLU A 96 -2.99 24.10 -0.34
N ASP A 97 -2.49 23.30 0.64
CA ASP A 97 -1.96 23.77 1.92
C ASP A 97 -1.09 22.67 2.59
N LEU A 98 0.16 22.52 2.15
CA LEU A 98 1.02 21.40 2.54
C LEU A 98 1.22 21.31 4.07
N ASP A 99 1.42 22.44 4.73
CA ASP A 99 1.64 22.51 6.18
C ASP A 99 0.40 22.04 6.96
N TRP A 100 -0.79 22.42 6.48
CA TRP A 100 -2.03 21.94 7.06
C TRP A 100 -2.20 20.42 6.88
N TYR A 101 -1.93 19.88 5.69
CA TYR A 101 -2.05 18.45 5.43
C TYR A 101 -1.04 17.64 6.25
N TYR A 102 0.21 18.09 6.36
CA TYR A 102 1.21 17.48 7.24
C TYR A 102 0.74 17.45 8.69
N THR A 103 0.23 18.57 9.19
CA THR A 103 -0.23 18.67 10.58
C THR A 103 -1.48 17.80 10.80
N ARG A 104 -2.41 17.78 9.84
CA ARG A 104 -3.68 17.07 10.01
C ARG A 104 -3.56 15.55 9.86
N PHE A 105 -2.69 15.09 8.96
CA PHE A 105 -2.52 13.69 8.60
C PHE A 105 -1.11 13.18 8.93
N TRP A 106 -0.52 13.72 9.99
CA TRP A 106 0.83 13.39 10.45
C TRP A 106 1.07 11.89 10.65
N LYS A 107 0.02 11.12 11.00
CA LYS A 107 0.10 9.67 11.22
C LYS A 107 0.18 8.83 9.94
N GLY A 108 -0.15 9.40 8.78
CA GLY A 108 -0.22 8.65 7.54
C GLY A 108 -1.28 9.13 6.56
N ILE A 109 -1.11 8.71 5.30
CA ILE A 109 -2.01 9.06 4.20
C ILE A 109 -3.36 8.30 4.22
N ASP A 110 -3.53 7.31 5.10
CA ASP A 110 -4.76 6.50 5.18
C ASP A 110 -5.99 7.36 5.49
N GLU A 111 -5.91 8.20 6.53
CA GLU A 111 -7.00 9.10 6.89
C GLU A 111 -7.24 10.17 5.81
N TYR A 112 -6.16 10.65 5.17
CA TYR A 112 -6.22 11.60 4.06
C TYR A 112 -7.00 11.03 2.87
N LEU A 113 -6.61 9.84 2.41
CA LEU A 113 -7.26 9.16 1.29
C LEU A 113 -8.73 8.89 1.59
N TRP A 114 -9.02 8.36 2.78
CA TRP A 114 -10.40 8.08 3.20
C TRP A 114 -11.26 9.34 3.22
N LYS A 115 -10.76 10.44 3.80
CA LYS A 115 -11.55 11.65 4.01
C LYS A 115 -11.89 12.37 2.70
N TYR A 116 -10.95 12.41 1.75
CA TYR A 116 -11.09 13.23 0.54
C TYR A 116 -11.47 12.45 -0.71
N PHE A 117 -11.06 11.19 -0.84
CA PHE A 117 -11.24 10.42 -2.07
C PHE A 117 -12.09 9.18 -1.89
N LYS A 118 -12.31 8.74 -0.64
CA LYS A 118 -13.17 7.59 -0.27
C LYS A 118 -12.95 6.37 -1.19
N PRO A 119 -11.74 5.79 -1.20
CA PRO A 119 -11.47 4.58 -1.97
C PRO A 119 -12.48 3.48 -1.67
N LYS A 120 -12.77 2.66 -2.68
CA LYS A 120 -13.45 1.38 -2.43
C LYS A 120 -12.52 0.45 -1.66
N LEU A 121 -13.07 -0.57 -1.01
CA LEU A 121 -12.31 -1.37 -0.07
C LEU A 121 -12.31 -2.85 -0.44
N PHE A 122 -11.13 -3.46 -0.42
CA PHE A 122 -10.97 -4.91 -0.37
C PHE A 122 -11.23 -5.37 1.06
N GLU A 123 -12.10 -6.37 1.23
CA GLU A 123 -12.45 -6.93 2.54
C GLU A 123 -11.70 -8.23 2.85
N ASP A 124 -11.10 -8.86 1.84
CA ASP A 124 -10.44 -10.16 1.95
C ASP A 124 -9.15 -10.26 1.11
N GLY A 125 -8.47 -11.41 1.20
CA GLY A 125 -7.23 -11.69 0.45
C GLY A 125 -5.96 -11.20 1.13
N PHE A 126 -6.04 -10.61 2.32
CA PHE A 126 -4.89 -10.15 3.08
C PHE A 126 -5.12 -10.38 4.58
N VAL A 127 -4.02 -10.39 5.34
CA VAL A 127 -4.08 -10.40 6.80
C VAL A 127 -2.95 -9.55 7.38
N SER A 128 -3.17 -8.99 8.56
CA SER A 128 -2.12 -8.30 9.29
C SER A 128 -1.32 -9.28 10.13
N PHE A 129 0.00 -9.17 10.06
CA PHE A 129 0.91 -9.90 10.95
C PHE A 129 0.67 -9.57 12.44
N GLN A 130 0.03 -8.44 12.73
CA GLN A 130 -0.35 -8.06 14.09
C GLN A 130 -1.42 -8.98 14.67
N THR A 131 -2.31 -9.51 13.84
CA THR A 131 -3.42 -10.38 14.23
C THR A 131 -3.14 -11.85 13.97
N GLU A 132 -2.34 -12.16 12.96
CA GLU A 132 -1.99 -13.54 12.59
C GLU A 132 -0.48 -13.66 12.42
N GLN A 133 0.17 -14.28 13.40
CA GLN A 133 1.63 -14.47 13.41
C GLN A 133 2.03 -15.83 12.83
N GLU A 134 1.11 -16.78 12.74
CA GLU A 134 1.35 -18.07 12.11
C GLU A 134 1.09 -18.02 10.61
N GLU A 135 1.65 -18.99 9.90
CA GLU A 135 1.37 -19.17 8.48
C GLU A 135 -0.03 -19.74 8.26
N LYS A 136 -0.90 -18.94 7.63
CA LYS A 136 -2.23 -19.31 7.17
C LYS A 136 -2.36 -19.08 5.67
N ASP A 137 -3.49 -19.52 5.13
CA ASP A 137 -3.85 -19.44 3.72
C ASP A 137 -4.38 -18.05 3.31
N TYR A 138 -3.54 -17.03 3.50
CA TYR A 138 -3.76 -15.69 2.96
C TYR A 138 -2.67 -15.36 1.94
N PRO A 139 -2.99 -14.90 0.72
CA PRO A 139 -1.97 -14.65 -0.29
C PRO A 139 -1.07 -13.47 0.06
N VAL A 140 -1.51 -12.57 0.95
CA VAL A 140 -0.73 -11.40 1.38
C VAL A 140 -0.75 -11.23 2.90
N TYR A 141 0.43 -10.99 3.48
CA TYR A 141 0.62 -10.61 4.88
C TYR A 141 1.21 -9.20 4.97
N LEU A 142 0.58 -8.34 5.78
CA LEU A 142 0.99 -6.96 5.98
C LEU A 142 1.71 -6.83 7.32
N PHE A 143 2.97 -6.38 7.34
CA PHE A 143 3.71 -6.15 8.58
C PHE A 143 3.39 -4.79 9.21
N ASN A 144 2.80 -3.85 8.47
CA ASN A 144 2.23 -2.60 8.99
C ASN A 144 3.18 -1.88 9.97
N GLN A 145 4.31 -1.40 9.45
CA GLN A 145 5.44 -0.75 10.13
C GLN A 145 6.36 -1.69 10.93
N ARG A 146 6.13 -3.02 10.91
CA ARG A 146 6.95 -4.02 11.62
C ARG A 146 8.04 -4.66 10.74
N HIS A 147 8.59 -3.90 9.80
CA HIS A 147 9.63 -4.38 8.89
C HIS A 147 10.86 -4.98 9.59
N GLU A 148 11.18 -4.57 10.83
CA GLU A 148 12.24 -5.19 11.63
C GLU A 148 11.97 -6.69 11.90
N HIS A 149 10.71 -7.09 12.10
CA HIS A 149 10.36 -8.51 12.28
C HIS A 149 10.59 -9.30 10.99
N MET A 150 10.48 -8.67 9.82
CA MET A 150 10.77 -9.33 8.55
C MET A 150 12.26 -9.71 8.44
N LYS A 151 13.16 -9.01 9.15
CA LYS A 151 14.60 -9.32 9.18
C LYS A 151 14.93 -10.51 10.10
N GLU A 152 14.03 -10.86 11.00
CA GLU A 152 14.16 -12.04 11.86
C GLU A 152 13.77 -13.32 11.11
N LYS A 153 14.27 -14.46 11.60
CA LYS A 153 13.95 -15.76 11.02
C LYS A 153 12.55 -16.20 11.44
N GLY A 154 11.67 -16.44 10.47
CA GLY A 154 10.31 -16.92 10.68
C GLY A 154 9.79 -17.72 9.48
N TRP A 155 8.52 -18.11 9.50
CA TRP A 155 7.91 -18.82 8.35
C TRP A 155 7.93 -17.96 7.08
N TRP A 156 7.91 -16.63 7.23
CA TRP A 156 7.98 -15.68 6.11
C TRP A 156 9.33 -15.69 5.40
N SER A 157 10.41 -16.14 6.07
CA SER A 157 11.78 -16.12 5.52
C SER A 157 11.95 -16.97 4.26
N LYS A 158 11.02 -17.88 3.94
CA LYS A 158 11.04 -18.63 2.67
C LYS A 158 10.48 -17.84 1.48
N TYR A 159 9.82 -16.70 1.73
CA TYR A 159 9.23 -15.82 0.71
C TYR A 159 10.09 -14.58 0.43
N VAL A 160 10.89 -14.16 1.42
CA VAL A 160 11.86 -13.07 1.28
C VAL A 160 13.24 -13.69 1.13
N ASN A 161 13.92 -13.40 0.02
CA ASN A 161 15.33 -13.78 -0.13
C ASN A 161 16.15 -12.92 0.84
N ILE A 162 16.37 -13.42 2.06
CA ILE A 162 17.27 -12.87 3.08
C ILE A 162 18.52 -13.72 3.13
#